data_AF-A0A6L7QNB4-F1
#
_entry.id   AF-A0A6L7QNB4-F1
#
_cell.length_a   1.000
_cell.length_b   1.000
_cell.length_c   1.000
_cell.angle_alpha   90.00
_cell.angle_beta   90.00
_cell.angle_gamma   90.00
#
_symmetry.space_group_name_H-M   'P 1'
#
loop_
_entity.id
_entity.type
_entity.pdbx_description
1 polymer ?
#
loop_
_entity_poly.entity_id
_entity_poly.type
_entity_poly.pdbx_seq_one_letter_code
_entity_poly.pdbx_strand_id
1 'polypeptide(L)'
;HLAGNRIVEMVLEVLRMSRILTRPAVENAIKVNAVLGGSTNFVVHLLAIAGRLGVELELDDFDRLGSRMPHLVNLMPSGEYLMEDFFYAGGLPAVIQEMKEHLHMDTLTVTGKSLGENTSGAQCYNREVIAAIDKPLKEAAGIAVLRGNLCPDGAIIKPSAASPELMQHCGRAVVFESIEDYRARIDDPNLDVDKDCVLVLKGIGPKGFPGMPEAGKFGLPKKLLQQGVRDMVCISDGRMSGTAYGTVILHVAPEAAVGGPLALVQDGDLIELDVEKRLLNMAVSDEELQSRRQAWTPPTSVVTRGYAGLYVKHVLQADKCADLDILVGGSGPDVYREPR
;
A
#
# COMPACT_ATOMS: atom_id res chain seq x y z
N HIS A 1 -27.64 7.06 17.83
CA HIS A 1 -28.81 7.91 17.47
C HIS A 1 -28.52 8.86 16.30
N LEU A 2 -27.49 9.72 16.35
CA LEU A 2 -27.21 10.71 15.29
C LEU A 2 -27.04 10.12 13.87
N ALA A 3 -26.22 9.08 13.70
CA ALA A 3 -26.06 8.42 12.40
C ALA A 3 -27.38 7.82 11.87
N GLY A 4 -28.22 7.30 12.78
CA GLY A 4 -29.54 6.76 12.44
C GLY A 4 -30.52 7.84 11.96
N ASN A 5 -30.51 9.03 12.58
CA ASN A 5 -31.29 10.16 12.09
C ASN A 5 -30.77 10.62 10.72
N ARG A 6 -29.45 10.73 10.58
CA ARG A 6 -28.84 11.25 9.35
C ARG A 6 -29.09 10.35 8.14
N ILE A 7 -29.05 9.03 8.28
CA ILE A 7 -29.31 8.15 7.15
C ILE A 7 -30.77 8.26 6.64
N VAL A 8 -31.74 8.53 7.52
CA VAL A 8 -33.13 8.80 7.11
C VAL A 8 -33.21 10.06 6.24
N GLU A 9 -32.54 11.13 6.65
CA GLU A 9 -32.46 12.38 5.86
C GLU A 9 -31.77 12.16 4.51
N MET A 10 -30.66 11.43 4.48
CA MET A 10 -29.92 11.12 3.24
C MET A 10 -30.78 10.37 2.21
N VAL A 11 -31.68 9.50 2.67
CA VAL A 11 -32.64 8.81 1.79
C VAL A 11 -33.60 9.81 1.15
N LEU A 12 -34.12 10.77 1.93
CA LEU A 12 -35.02 11.81 1.43
C LEU A 12 -34.33 12.78 0.47
N GLU A 13 -33.06 13.10 0.72
CA GLU A 13 -32.22 13.95 -0.14
C GLU A 13 -31.70 13.23 -1.40
N VAL A 14 -31.87 11.90 -1.47
CA VAL A 14 -31.24 11.04 -2.50
C VAL A 14 -29.71 11.25 -2.51
N LEU A 15 -29.10 11.40 -1.33
CA LEU A 15 -27.66 11.61 -1.18
C LEU A 15 -26.91 10.29 -1.34
N ARG A 16 -26.60 9.95 -2.59
CA ARG A 16 -25.88 8.72 -2.96
C ARG A 16 -24.38 8.84 -2.72
N MET A 17 -23.72 7.70 -2.51
CA MET A 17 -22.26 7.61 -2.37
C MET A 17 -21.50 8.24 -3.55
N SER A 18 -22.01 8.12 -4.78
CA SER A 18 -21.41 8.74 -5.98
C SER A 18 -21.42 10.27 -5.97
N ARG A 19 -22.24 10.91 -5.12
CA ARG A 19 -22.19 12.37 -4.91
C ARG A 19 -21.14 12.79 -3.88
N ILE A 20 -20.67 11.85 -3.06
CA ILE A 20 -19.72 12.10 -1.96
C ILE A 20 -18.31 11.69 -2.40
N LEU A 21 -18.15 10.45 -2.85
CA LEU A 21 -16.90 9.88 -3.32
C LEU A 21 -16.65 10.30 -4.77
N THR A 22 -16.32 11.58 -4.93
CA THR A 22 -15.88 12.19 -6.19
C THR A 22 -14.35 12.19 -6.29
N ARG A 23 -13.80 12.50 -7.46
CA ARG A 23 -12.34 12.63 -7.64
C ARG A 23 -11.70 13.56 -6.59
N PRO A 24 -12.18 14.79 -6.34
CA PRO A 24 -11.64 15.63 -5.25
C PRO A 24 -11.68 14.99 -3.86
N ALA A 25 -12.73 14.24 -3.52
CA ALA A 25 -12.83 13.56 -2.22
C ALA A 25 -11.80 12.42 -2.11
N VAL A 26 -11.56 11.68 -3.20
CA VAL A 26 -10.54 10.64 -3.30
C VAL A 26 -9.13 11.26 -3.16
N GLU A 27 -8.85 12.38 -3.83
CA GLU A 27 -7.58 13.09 -3.69
C GLU A 27 -7.34 13.58 -2.26
N ASN A 28 -8.39 14.10 -1.59
CA ASN A 28 -8.32 14.45 -0.18
C ASN A 28 -7.95 13.24 0.67
N ALA A 29 -8.57 12.08 0.43
CA ALA A 29 -8.29 10.86 1.18
C ALA A 29 -6.83 10.40 1.04
N ILE A 30 -6.22 10.53 -0.14
CA ILE A 30 -4.80 10.23 -0.38
C ILE A 30 -3.89 11.14 0.44
N LYS A 31 -4.13 12.46 0.37
CA LYS A 31 -3.34 13.45 1.12
C LYS A 31 -3.48 13.26 2.63
N VAL A 32 -4.70 13.02 3.10
CA VAL A 32 -4.98 12.72 4.51
C VAL A 32 -4.26 11.45 4.95
N ASN A 33 -4.33 10.36 4.16
CA ASN A 33 -3.61 9.13 4.51
C ASN A 33 -2.09 9.35 4.64
N ALA A 34 -1.51 10.16 3.75
CA ALA A 34 -0.09 10.48 3.79
C ALA A 34 0.30 11.22 5.08
N VAL A 35 -0.47 12.24 5.49
CA VAL A 35 -0.15 13.01 6.71
C VAL A 35 -0.38 12.25 8.01
N LEU A 36 -1.26 11.26 7.98
CA LEU A 36 -1.49 10.34 9.08
C LEU A 36 -0.42 9.24 9.18
N GLY A 37 0.45 9.08 8.18
CA GLY A 37 1.36 7.93 8.10
C GLY A 37 0.61 6.60 7.95
N GLY A 38 -0.53 6.62 7.26
CA GLY A 38 -1.49 5.53 7.19
C GLY A 38 -0.96 4.25 6.51
N SER A 39 -1.78 3.20 6.60
CA SER A 39 -1.43 1.87 6.09
C SER A 39 -1.22 1.85 4.58
N THR A 40 -0.29 1.02 4.10
CA THR A 40 -0.12 0.75 2.66
C THR A 40 -1.33 0.04 2.04
N ASN A 41 -2.09 -0.73 2.84
CA ASN A 41 -3.34 -1.36 2.38
C ASN A 41 -4.40 -0.34 1.92
N PHE A 42 -4.29 0.92 2.36
CA PHE A 42 -5.16 2.01 1.92
C PHE A 42 -5.15 2.17 0.39
N VAL A 43 -4.01 1.93 -0.25
CA VAL A 43 -3.85 2.03 -1.72
C VAL A 43 -4.79 1.05 -2.42
N VAL A 44 -4.70 -0.23 -2.06
CA VAL A 44 -5.54 -1.29 -2.63
C VAL A 44 -7.02 -1.02 -2.37
N HIS A 45 -7.39 -0.61 -1.15
CA HIS A 45 -8.79 -0.35 -0.82
C HIS A 45 -9.37 0.86 -1.53
N LEU A 46 -8.63 1.98 -1.61
CA LEU A 46 -9.14 3.18 -2.25
C LEU A 46 -9.28 3.00 -3.76
N LEU A 47 -8.33 2.30 -4.41
CA LEU A 47 -8.46 1.91 -5.82
C LEU A 47 -9.70 1.05 -6.07
N ALA A 48 -9.97 0.06 -5.22
CA ALA A 48 -11.16 -0.78 -5.35
C ALA A 48 -12.46 0.02 -5.20
N ILE A 49 -12.54 0.88 -4.18
CA ILE A 49 -13.71 1.73 -3.95
C ILE A 49 -13.94 2.70 -5.11
N ALA A 50 -12.88 3.32 -5.63
CA ALA A 50 -12.94 4.20 -6.79
C ALA A 50 -13.43 3.44 -8.03
N GLY A 51 -12.90 2.23 -8.28
CA GLY A 51 -13.31 1.36 -9.37
C GLY A 51 -14.79 0.96 -9.32
N ARG A 52 -15.37 0.75 -8.12
CA ARG A 52 -16.82 0.48 -7.98
C ARG A 52 -17.71 1.66 -8.33
N LEU A 53 -17.19 2.87 -8.18
CA LEU A 53 -17.92 4.10 -8.44
C LEU A 53 -17.61 4.70 -9.82
N GLY A 54 -16.71 4.08 -10.59
CA GLY A 54 -16.24 4.61 -11.86
C GLY A 54 -15.46 5.92 -11.71
N VAL A 55 -14.86 6.15 -10.54
CA VAL A 55 -13.95 7.28 -10.33
C VAL A 55 -12.58 6.87 -10.84
N GLU A 56 -12.07 7.60 -11.82
CA GLU A 56 -10.70 7.40 -12.31
C GLU A 56 -9.72 7.60 -11.15
N LEU A 57 -8.91 6.58 -10.87
CA LEU A 57 -7.85 6.59 -9.88
C LEU A 57 -6.81 5.54 -10.28
N GLU A 58 -5.56 5.96 -10.37
CA GLU A 58 -4.44 5.10 -10.74
C GLU A 58 -3.44 5.02 -9.59
N LEU A 59 -2.56 4.01 -9.62
CA LEU A 59 -1.51 3.87 -8.61
C LEU A 59 -0.62 5.12 -8.54
N ASP A 60 -0.30 5.73 -9.69
CA ASP A 60 0.57 6.90 -9.77
C ASP A 60 -0.04 8.16 -9.12
N ASP A 61 -1.37 8.19 -8.91
CA ASP A 61 -2.01 9.29 -8.17
C ASP A 61 -1.57 9.33 -6.71
N PHE A 62 -1.26 8.19 -6.10
CA PHE A 62 -0.77 8.13 -4.71
C PHE A 62 0.61 8.77 -4.57
N ASP A 63 1.49 8.56 -5.56
CA ASP A 63 2.79 9.20 -5.57
C ASP A 63 2.68 10.69 -5.85
N ARG A 64 1.93 11.07 -6.89
CA ARG A 64 1.74 12.45 -7.33
C ARG A 64 1.10 13.34 -6.26
N LEU A 65 0.12 12.81 -5.51
CA LEU A 65 -0.65 13.58 -4.53
C LEU A 65 -0.14 13.40 -3.10
N GLY A 66 0.41 12.23 -2.76
CA GLY A 66 0.68 11.82 -1.39
C GLY A 66 2.15 11.82 -1.01
N SER A 67 3.07 11.42 -1.90
CA SER A 67 4.46 11.09 -1.51
C SER A 67 5.23 12.24 -0.87
N ARG A 68 4.93 13.47 -1.28
CA ARG A 68 5.57 14.71 -0.77
C ARG A 68 4.81 15.36 0.38
N MET A 69 3.73 14.74 0.86
CA MET A 69 3.01 15.25 2.02
C MET A 69 3.81 14.94 3.30
N PRO A 70 3.83 15.88 4.27
CA PRO A 70 4.52 15.70 5.53
C PRO A 70 3.80 14.70 6.43
N HIS A 71 4.51 14.06 7.35
CA HIS A 71 3.92 13.28 8.43
C HIS A 71 3.60 14.19 9.63
N LEU A 72 2.32 14.28 10.01
CA LEU A 72 1.87 15.18 11.07
C LEU A 72 1.47 14.44 12.35
N VAL A 73 0.98 13.20 12.24
CA VAL A 73 0.36 12.50 13.37
C VAL A 73 1.33 11.51 14.01
N ASN A 74 1.65 11.75 15.28
CA ASN A 74 2.67 11.01 16.02
C ASN A 74 2.11 9.72 16.63
N LEU A 75 1.66 8.78 15.79
CA LEU A 75 1.09 7.51 16.24
C LEU A 75 1.96 6.32 15.87
N MET A 76 1.97 5.29 16.73
CA MET A 76 2.54 4.00 16.38
C MET A 76 1.93 3.46 15.07
N PRO A 77 2.74 2.87 14.17
CA PRO A 77 4.14 2.46 14.36
C PRO A 77 5.18 3.52 13.99
N SER A 78 4.76 4.66 13.44
CA SER A 78 5.68 5.70 12.94
C SER A 78 6.05 6.73 14.01
N GLY A 79 5.41 6.65 15.18
CA GLY A 79 5.50 7.58 16.29
C GLY A 79 5.32 6.89 17.65
N GLU A 80 5.02 7.68 18.68
CA GLU A 80 5.02 7.25 20.10
C GLU A 80 3.62 7.01 20.67
N TYR A 81 2.62 7.76 20.22
CA TYR A 81 1.29 7.77 20.85
C TYR A 81 0.31 6.75 20.25
N LEU A 82 -0.88 6.64 20.85
CA LEU A 82 -1.96 5.76 20.41
C LEU A 82 -3.22 6.54 20.01
N MET A 83 -4.18 5.83 19.42
CA MET A 83 -5.41 6.43 18.87
C MET A 83 -6.24 7.23 19.89
N GLU A 84 -6.16 6.89 21.18
CA GLU A 84 -6.83 7.64 22.26
C GLU A 84 -6.23 9.06 22.40
N ASP A 85 -4.89 9.16 22.37
CA ASP A 85 -4.20 10.45 22.39
C ASP A 85 -4.56 11.28 21.15
N PHE A 86 -4.65 10.65 19.98
CA PHE A 86 -5.06 11.32 18.74
C PHE A 86 -6.48 11.88 18.84
N PHE A 87 -7.41 11.12 19.40
CA PHE A 87 -8.77 11.59 19.64
C PHE A 87 -8.78 12.81 20.59
N TYR A 88 -8.07 12.74 21.72
CA TYR A 88 -7.99 13.84 22.68
C TYR A 88 -7.26 15.07 22.13
N ALA A 89 -6.30 14.88 21.23
CA ALA A 89 -5.59 15.97 20.55
C ALA A 89 -6.47 16.74 19.56
N GLY A 90 -7.69 16.27 19.26
CA GLY A 90 -8.62 16.89 18.31
C GLY A 90 -8.94 16.03 17.08
N GLY A 91 -8.26 14.89 16.93
CA GLY A 91 -8.53 13.87 15.93
C GLY A 91 -8.44 14.35 14.49
N LEU A 92 -9.14 13.64 13.62
CA LEU A 92 -9.13 13.90 12.18
C LEU A 92 -9.61 15.32 11.79
N PRO A 93 -10.63 15.92 12.44
CA PRO A 93 -11.01 17.31 12.14
C PRO A 93 -9.89 18.32 12.34
N ALA A 94 -9.07 18.15 13.40
CA ALA A 94 -7.91 19.02 13.63
C ALA A 94 -6.86 18.87 12.53
N VAL A 95 -6.59 17.63 12.08
CA VAL A 95 -5.69 17.37 10.93
C VAL A 95 -6.24 18.00 9.65
N ILE A 96 -7.53 17.85 9.36
CA ILE A 96 -8.15 18.44 8.15
C ILE A 96 -8.00 19.98 8.16
N GLN A 97 -8.19 20.61 9.31
CA GLN A 97 -8.02 22.06 9.44
C GLN A 97 -6.56 22.50 9.29
N GLU A 98 -5.61 21.74 9.84
CA GLU A 98 -4.18 21.96 9.62
C GLU A 98 -3.82 21.85 8.11
N MET A 99 -4.54 20.97 7.40
CA MET A 99 -4.34 20.65 5.98
C MET A 99 -5.20 21.48 5.01
N LYS A 100 -5.98 22.47 5.49
CA LYS A 100 -7.04 23.12 4.70
C LYS A 100 -6.59 23.68 3.35
N GLU A 101 -5.38 24.22 3.25
CA GLU A 101 -4.82 24.80 2.01
C GLU A 101 -4.41 23.74 0.97
N HIS A 102 -4.32 22.47 1.39
CA HIS A 102 -3.97 21.34 0.54
C HIS A 102 -5.18 20.46 0.18
N LEU A 103 -6.34 20.72 0.77
CA LEU A 103 -7.54 19.90 0.62
C LEU A 103 -8.64 20.65 -0.15
N HIS A 104 -9.43 19.87 -0.89
CA HIS A 104 -10.64 20.35 -1.53
C HIS A 104 -11.75 20.53 -0.46
N MET A 105 -11.75 21.68 0.20
CA MET A 105 -12.61 21.93 1.39
C MET A 105 -14.11 22.00 1.06
N ASP A 106 -14.47 22.27 -0.19
CA ASP A 106 -15.87 22.31 -0.66
C ASP A 106 -16.45 20.92 -0.96
N THR A 107 -15.69 19.84 -0.74
CA THR A 107 -16.16 18.46 -0.98
C THR A 107 -17.36 18.12 -0.10
N LEU A 108 -18.45 17.68 -0.73
CA LEU A 108 -19.67 17.26 -0.04
C LEU A 108 -19.42 16.02 0.81
N THR A 109 -20.04 15.98 1.99
CA THR A 109 -19.96 14.85 2.91
C THR A 109 -21.33 14.24 3.21
N VAL A 110 -21.36 13.15 3.97
CA VAL A 110 -22.60 12.50 4.43
C VAL A 110 -23.49 13.42 5.27
N THR A 111 -22.97 14.50 5.87
CA THR A 111 -23.76 15.45 6.67
C THR A 111 -24.60 16.41 5.83
N GLY A 112 -24.44 16.39 4.50
CA GLY A 112 -25.04 17.37 3.59
C GLY A 112 -24.26 18.69 3.50
N LYS A 113 -23.22 18.85 4.31
CA LYS A 113 -22.31 20.01 4.32
C LYS A 113 -20.95 19.68 3.71
N SER A 114 -20.18 20.71 3.39
CA SER A 114 -18.81 20.55 2.92
C SER A 114 -17.86 20.05 4.01
N LEU A 115 -16.70 19.52 3.60
CA LEU A 115 -15.62 19.13 4.50
C LEU A 115 -15.18 20.30 5.38
N GLY A 116 -15.08 21.50 4.80
CA GLY A 116 -14.73 22.73 5.51
C GLY A 116 -15.77 23.13 6.55
N GLU A 117 -17.06 23.09 6.21
CA GLU A 117 -18.14 23.42 7.16
C GLU A 117 -18.15 22.46 8.35
N ASN A 118 -17.96 21.15 8.12
CA ASN A 118 -17.97 20.15 9.18
C ASN A 118 -16.79 20.24 10.13
N THR A 119 -15.66 20.76 9.65
CA THR A 119 -14.41 20.84 10.43
C THR A 119 -14.11 22.26 10.90
N SER A 120 -14.98 23.23 10.56
CA SER A 120 -14.84 24.62 10.98
C SER A 120 -14.75 24.74 12.50
N GLY A 121 -13.70 25.42 12.97
CA GLY A 121 -13.44 25.61 14.39
C GLY A 121 -12.83 24.39 15.11
N ALA A 122 -12.52 23.29 14.41
CA ALA A 122 -11.74 22.21 15.02
C ALA A 122 -10.35 22.72 15.43
N GLN A 123 -9.92 22.35 16.64
CA GLN A 123 -8.66 22.79 17.23
C GLN A 123 -7.77 21.58 17.52
N CYS A 124 -6.47 21.78 17.40
CA CYS A 124 -5.47 20.85 17.90
C CYS A 124 -5.17 21.20 19.37
N TYR A 125 -5.44 20.26 20.28
CA TYR A 125 -5.21 20.42 21.72
C TYR A 125 -3.85 19.90 22.20
N ASN A 126 -3.17 19.07 21.39
CA ASN A 126 -1.84 18.56 21.72
C ASN A 126 -0.95 18.49 20.47
N ARG A 127 0.05 19.38 20.39
CA ARG A 127 0.99 19.49 19.27
C ARG A 127 2.09 18.43 19.26
N GLU A 128 2.26 17.68 20.34
CA GLU A 128 3.15 16.50 20.37
C GLU A 128 2.51 15.29 19.68
N VAL A 129 1.18 15.27 19.59
CA VAL A 129 0.40 14.23 18.92
C VAL A 129 0.05 14.62 17.48
N ILE A 130 -0.35 15.88 17.24
CA ILE A 130 -0.64 16.42 15.91
C ILE A 130 0.29 17.62 15.65
N ALA A 131 1.38 17.36 14.94
CA ALA A 131 2.35 18.38 14.55
C ALA A 131 1.72 19.42 13.60
N ALA A 132 2.31 20.61 13.59
CA ALA A 132 1.93 21.67 12.66
C ALA A 132 2.50 21.38 11.26
N ILE A 133 1.84 21.87 10.22
CA ILE A 133 2.27 21.61 8.83
C ILE A 133 3.62 22.24 8.49
N ASP A 134 3.96 23.35 9.14
CA ASP A 134 5.24 24.07 9.00
C ASP A 134 6.36 23.49 9.89
N LYS A 135 6.00 22.62 10.84
CA LYS A 135 6.92 21.89 11.71
C LYS A 135 6.50 20.42 11.82
N PRO A 136 6.54 19.66 10.71
CA PRO A 136 6.07 18.29 10.68
C PRO A 136 7.06 17.34 11.36
N LEU A 137 6.63 16.11 11.62
CA LEU A 137 7.50 15.05 12.15
C LEU A 137 8.51 14.59 11.09
N LYS A 138 8.08 14.55 9.82
CA LYS A 138 8.89 14.23 8.63
C LYS A 138 8.34 15.00 7.43
N GLU A 139 9.19 15.51 6.54
CA GLU A 139 8.77 16.38 5.43
C GLU A 139 8.14 15.62 4.23
N ALA A 140 8.69 14.46 3.86
CA ALA A 140 8.20 13.66 2.73
C ALA A 140 8.02 12.20 3.16
N ALA A 141 6.79 11.89 3.57
CA ALA A 141 6.52 10.68 4.35
C ALA A 141 5.37 9.82 3.79
N GLY A 142 4.65 10.34 2.81
CA GLY A 142 3.59 9.61 2.13
C GLY A 142 4.13 8.43 1.34
N ILE A 143 3.22 7.51 0.99
CA ILE A 143 3.54 6.33 0.19
C ILE A 143 4.12 6.77 -1.16
N ALA A 144 5.24 6.15 -1.54
CA ALA A 144 5.87 6.34 -2.84
C ALA A 144 5.61 5.13 -3.73
N VAL A 145 5.40 5.38 -5.02
CA VAL A 145 5.23 4.33 -6.04
C VAL A 145 6.54 4.16 -6.78
N LEU A 146 7.06 2.94 -6.79
CA LEU A 146 8.28 2.56 -7.51
C LEU A 146 7.93 1.93 -8.86
N ARG A 147 8.75 2.21 -9.86
CA ARG A 147 8.70 1.64 -11.21
C ARG A 147 10.08 1.14 -11.59
N GLY A 148 10.14 0.19 -12.52
CA GLY A 148 11.41 -0.32 -13.06
C GLY A 148 11.24 -1.71 -13.63
N ASN A 149 12.33 -2.32 -14.08
CA ASN A 149 12.25 -3.63 -14.72
C ASN A 149 11.77 -4.73 -13.76
N LEU A 150 11.88 -4.52 -12.44
CA LEU A 150 11.42 -5.48 -11.42
C LEU A 150 9.92 -5.34 -11.10
N CYS A 151 9.35 -4.14 -11.26
CA CYS A 151 7.95 -3.84 -10.97
C CYS A 151 7.34 -2.91 -12.05
N PRO A 152 7.15 -3.40 -13.29
CA PRO A 152 6.71 -2.57 -14.41
C PRO A 152 5.31 -1.97 -14.19
N ASP A 153 4.41 -2.72 -13.54
CA ASP A 153 3.05 -2.24 -13.21
C ASP A 153 3.00 -1.50 -11.88
N GLY A 154 4.12 -1.49 -11.14
CA GLY A 154 4.34 -0.69 -9.94
C GLY A 154 4.61 -1.54 -8.70
N ALA A 155 5.20 -0.89 -7.70
CA ALA A 155 5.31 -1.37 -6.34
C ALA A 155 5.20 -0.17 -5.39
N ILE A 156 4.98 -0.41 -4.11
CA ILE A 156 4.89 0.68 -3.12
C ILE A 156 5.88 0.52 -1.99
N ILE A 157 6.32 1.65 -1.45
CA ILE A 157 7.12 1.75 -0.23
C ILE A 157 6.53 2.84 0.66
N LYS A 158 6.70 2.70 1.98
CA LYS A 158 6.28 3.69 2.98
C LYS A 158 7.52 4.39 3.58
N PRO A 159 7.99 5.51 3.01
CA PRO A 159 9.16 6.26 3.48
C PRO A 159 9.12 6.63 4.97
N SER A 160 7.93 6.92 5.51
CA SER A 160 7.77 7.27 6.93
C SER A 160 8.25 6.19 7.90
N ALA A 161 8.31 4.92 7.48
CA ALA A 161 8.77 3.81 8.28
C ALA A 161 10.03 3.12 7.73
N ALA A 162 10.68 3.68 6.70
CA ALA A 162 11.93 3.17 6.16
C ALA A 162 13.14 3.82 6.85
N SER A 163 14.29 3.16 6.78
CA SER A 163 15.56 3.69 7.27
C SER A 163 16.18 4.60 6.20
N PRO A 164 16.49 5.88 6.49
CA PRO A 164 16.97 6.84 5.48
C PRO A 164 18.17 6.35 4.66
N GLU A 165 19.10 5.64 5.29
CA GLU A 165 20.31 5.09 4.67
C GLU A 165 20.03 3.96 3.67
N LEU A 166 18.86 3.33 3.73
CA LEU A 166 18.43 2.25 2.82
C LEU A 166 17.53 2.75 1.68
N MET A 167 17.19 4.04 1.64
CA MET A 167 16.31 4.62 0.61
C MET A 167 16.98 4.73 -0.77
N GLN A 168 18.31 4.63 -0.80
CA GLN A 168 19.12 4.43 -1.99
C GLN A 168 20.08 3.28 -1.68
N HIS A 169 19.79 2.11 -2.22
CA HIS A 169 20.49 0.87 -1.85
C HIS A 169 20.72 0.01 -3.08
N CYS A 170 21.90 -0.60 -3.16
CA CYS A 170 22.21 -1.62 -4.15
C CYS A 170 22.80 -2.83 -3.44
N GLY A 171 22.18 -3.99 -3.62
CA GLY A 171 22.56 -5.19 -2.88
C GLY A 171 22.21 -6.46 -3.62
N ARG A 172 22.91 -7.55 -3.25
CA ARG A 172 22.67 -8.88 -3.80
C ARG A 172 21.33 -9.44 -3.29
N ALA A 173 20.55 -10.01 -4.18
CA ALA A 173 19.31 -10.70 -3.85
C ALA A 173 19.59 -11.98 -3.06
N VAL A 174 18.85 -12.16 -1.97
CA VAL A 174 18.65 -13.44 -1.28
C VAL A 174 17.17 -13.80 -1.42
N VAL A 175 16.91 -14.85 -2.20
CA VAL A 175 15.60 -15.18 -2.72
C VAL A 175 14.98 -16.34 -1.94
N PHE A 176 13.73 -16.13 -1.52
CA PHE A 176 12.85 -17.14 -0.97
C PHE A 176 11.70 -17.39 -1.95
N GLU A 177 11.60 -18.61 -2.45
CA GLU A 177 10.64 -18.97 -3.51
C GLU A 177 9.18 -19.03 -3.02
N SER A 178 8.99 -19.29 -1.72
CA SER A 178 7.69 -19.31 -1.06
C SER A 178 7.81 -19.01 0.43
N ILE A 179 6.66 -18.88 1.12
CA ILE A 179 6.65 -18.70 2.57
C ILE A 179 7.25 -19.90 3.32
N GLU A 180 7.10 -21.11 2.76
CA GLU A 180 7.70 -22.34 3.28
C GLU A 180 9.22 -22.32 3.13
N ASP A 181 9.73 -21.92 1.96
CA ASP A 181 11.16 -21.77 1.71
C ASP A 181 11.80 -20.74 2.64
N TYR A 182 11.14 -19.59 2.81
CA TYR A 182 11.53 -18.57 3.79
C TYR A 182 11.63 -19.15 5.20
N ARG A 183 10.60 -19.87 5.67
CA ARG A 183 10.60 -20.46 7.01
C ARG A 183 11.69 -21.51 7.19
N ALA A 184 12.03 -22.25 6.14
CA ALA A 184 13.05 -23.28 6.17
C ALA A 184 14.48 -22.69 6.21
N ARG A 185 14.72 -21.58 5.50
CA ARG A 185 16.07 -21.05 5.26
C ARG A 185 16.47 -19.83 6.10
N ILE A 186 15.53 -18.99 6.52
CA ILE A 186 15.85 -17.66 7.10
C ILE A 186 16.79 -17.72 8.32
N ASP A 187 16.65 -18.76 9.13
CA ASP A 187 17.45 -18.97 10.34
C ASP A 187 18.56 -20.01 10.17
N ASP A 188 18.79 -20.52 8.95
CA ASP A 188 19.93 -21.39 8.67
C ASP A 188 21.24 -20.60 8.90
N PRO A 189 22.13 -21.04 9.81
CA PRO A 189 23.43 -20.40 10.03
C PRO A 189 24.24 -20.24 8.73
N ASN A 190 24.09 -21.19 7.79
CA ASN A 190 24.81 -21.24 6.52
C ASN A 190 24.15 -20.43 5.39
N LEU A 191 22.99 -19.80 5.61
CA LEU A 191 22.37 -18.93 4.62
C LEU A 191 23.36 -17.83 4.22
N ASP A 192 23.74 -17.73 2.94
CA ASP A 192 24.68 -16.71 2.47
C ASP A 192 23.99 -15.34 2.38
N VAL A 193 23.99 -14.61 3.50
CA VAL A 193 23.32 -13.32 3.68
C VAL A 193 24.13 -12.43 4.62
N ASP A 194 24.28 -11.16 4.23
CA ASP A 194 24.81 -10.07 5.04
C ASP A 194 23.77 -8.92 5.14
N LYS A 195 24.13 -7.85 5.85
CA LYS A 195 23.26 -6.70 6.08
C LYS A 195 22.98 -5.85 4.83
N ASP A 196 23.82 -5.97 3.80
CA ASP A 196 23.75 -5.17 2.58
C ASP A 196 22.98 -5.93 1.47
N CYS A 197 22.64 -7.20 1.70
CA CYS A 197 21.76 -7.98 0.84
C CYS A 197 20.32 -7.43 0.79
N VAL A 198 19.62 -7.74 -0.30
CA VAL A 198 18.19 -7.47 -0.49
C VAL A 198 17.42 -8.78 -0.35
N LEU A 199 16.49 -8.85 0.61
CA LEU A 199 15.69 -10.05 0.81
C LEU A 199 14.47 -10.03 -0.11
N VAL A 200 14.25 -11.10 -0.86
CA VAL A 200 13.14 -11.20 -1.83
C VAL A 200 12.26 -12.39 -1.47
N LEU A 201 10.97 -12.16 -1.24
CA LEU A 201 9.98 -13.22 -1.01
C LEU A 201 8.95 -13.22 -2.14
N LYS A 202 8.87 -14.34 -2.86
CA LYS A 202 7.97 -14.54 -3.99
C LYS A 202 6.68 -15.27 -3.57
N GLY A 203 5.66 -15.18 -4.43
CA GLY A 203 4.52 -16.08 -4.37
C GLY A 203 3.57 -15.78 -3.22
N ILE A 204 3.62 -14.57 -2.65
CA ILE A 204 2.72 -14.13 -1.60
C ILE A 204 1.73 -13.06 -2.10
N GLY A 205 1.56 -12.96 -3.42
CA GLY A 205 0.61 -12.08 -4.10
C GLY A 205 -0.85 -12.58 -4.11
N PRO A 206 -1.75 -11.88 -4.82
CA PRO A 206 -3.15 -12.24 -4.94
C PRO A 206 -3.38 -13.68 -5.40
N LYS A 207 -2.74 -14.12 -6.49
CA LYS A 207 -2.91 -15.50 -7.00
C LYS A 207 -1.91 -16.48 -6.40
N GLY A 208 -0.72 -16.02 -6.05
CA GLY A 208 0.36 -16.87 -5.55
C GLY A 208 0.03 -17.53 -4.22
N PHE A 209 -0.41 -16.75 -3.23
CA PHE A 209 -0.57 -17.29 -1.88
C PHE A 209 -1.74 -18.26 -1.71
N PRO A 210 -2.94 -18.05 -2.27
CA PRO A 210 -3.66 -16.85 -2.74
C PRO A 210 -4.19 -15.92 -1.64
N GLY A 211 -4.71 -14.74 -2.02
CA GLY A 211 -5.37 -13.79 -1.12
C GLY A 211 -4.46 -12.67 -0.60
N MET A 212 -3.19 -12.65 -1.04
CA MET A 212 -2.21 -11.61 -0.74
C MET A 212 -2.09 -11.33 0.79
N PRO A 213 -1.58 -12.27 1.60
CA PRO A 213 -1.51 -12.11 3.05
C PRO A 213 -0.58 -10.96 3.48
N GLU A 214 -0.67 -10.57 4.74
CA GLU A 214 0.23 -9.58 5.36
C GLU A 214 1.59 -10.20 5.75
N ALA A 215 2.23 -10.89 4.81
CA ALA A 215 3.50 -11.60 5.00
C ALA A 215 4.70 -10.89 4.32
N GLY A 216 4.48 -9.72 3.72
CA GLY A 216 5.50 -8.94 3.02
C GLY A 216 6.50 -8.24 3.94
N LYS A 217 6.13 -7.96 5.20
CA LYS A 217 7.11 -7.71 6.27
C LYS A 217 7.44 -9.04 6.94
N PHE A 218 8.43 -9.73 6.40
CA PHE A 218 9.00 -10.93 7.01
C PHE A 218 10.23 -10.60 7.88
N GLY A 219 10.62 -11.53 8.75
CA GLY A 219 11.68 -11.33 9.73
C GLY A 219 13.07 -11.38 9.10
N LEU A 220 14.01 -10.65 9.71
CA LEU A 220 15.43 -10.72 9.34
C LEU A 220 16.07 -11.99 9.93
N PRO A 221 17.14 -12.53 9.32
CA PRO A 221 17.90 -13.65 9.87
C PRO A 221 18.33 -13.40 11.32
N LYS A 222 18.12 -14.38 12.22
CA LYS A 222 18.54 -14.26 13.64
C LYS A 222 20.00 -13.85 13.82
N LYS A 223 20.90 -14.34 12.97
CA LYS A 223 22.33 -14.01 13.03
C LYS A 223 22.61 -12.51 12.79
N LEU A 224 21.83 -11.87 11.90
CA LEU A 224 21.96 -10.43 11.64
C LEU A 224 21.32 -9.61 12.77
N LEU A 225 20.19 -10.07 13.31
CA LEU A 225 19.58 -9.46 14.49
C LEU A 225 20.53 -9.47 15.70
N GLN A 226 21.29 -10.55 15.90
CA GLN A 226 22.31 -10.66 16.95
C GLN A 226 23.50 -9.72 16.72
N GLN A 227 23.80 -9.38 15.47
CA GLN A 227 24.81 -8.38 15.10
C GLN A 227 24.30 -6.94 15.21
N GLY A 228 23.05 -6.74 15.63
CA GLY A 228 22.44 -5.41 15.79
C GLY A 228 21.78 -4.86 14.54
N VAL A 229 21.68 -5.63 13.44
CA VAL A 229 20.90 -5.24 12.26
C VAL A 229 19.42 -5.18 12.66
N ARG A 230 18.72 -4.11 12.26
CA ARG A 230 17.30 -3.89 12.57
C ARG A 230 16.45 -3.65 11.33
N ASP A 231 17.06 -3.27 10.23
CA ASP A 231 16.39 -3.06 8.96
C ASP A 231 17.26 -3.52 7.80
N MET A 232 16.61 -3.97 6.74
CA MET A 232 17.18 -4.39 5.46
C MET A 232 16.14 -4.11 4.39
N VAL A 233 16.57 -3.98 3.14
CA VAL A 233 15.64 -3.88 2.01
C VAL A 233 14.95 -5.23 1.82
N CYS A 234 13.63 -5.26 1.99
CA CYS A 234 12.79 -6.44 1.76
C CYS A 234 11.82 -6.16 0.61
N ILE A 235 11.69 -7.11 -0.32
CA ILE A 235 10.80 -6.99 -1.49
C ILE A 235 9.85 -8.19 -1.52
N SER A 236 8.57 -7.93 -1.78
CA SER A 236 7.60 -8.99 -2.06
C SER A 236 6.41 -8.52 -2.90
N ASP A 237 5.73 -9.49 -3.51
CA ASP A 237 4.41 -9.31 -4.13
C ASP A 237 3.24 -9.29 -3.10
N GLY A 238 3.56 -9.30 -1.80
CA GLY A 238 2.58 -9.36 -0.71
C GLY A 238 2.20 -8.01 -0.10
N ARG A 239 1.48 -8.07 1.02
CA ARG A 239 1.10 -6.92 1.84
C ARG A 239 1.82 -6.93 3.18
N MET A 240 1.72 -5.84 3.93
CA MET A 240 2.14 -5.81 5.33
C MET A 240 1.04 -5.20 6.19
N SER A 241 1.08 -5.51 7.50
CA SER A 241 0.25 -4.81 8.46
C SER A 241 0.59 -3.33 8.49
N GLY A 242 -0.41 -2.46 8.67
CA GLY A 242 -0.19 -1.02 8.84
C GLY A 242 0.73 -0.67 10.01
N THR A 243 0.91 -1.59 10.97
CA THR A 243 1.77 -1.47 12.15
C THR A 243 3.24 -1.85 11.92
N ALA A 244 3.61 -2.24 10.69
CA ALA A 244 4.98 -2.64 10.38
C ALA A 244 5.93 -1.45 10.16
N TYR A 245 7.20 -1.68 10.50
CA TYR A 245 8.35 -0.79 10.27
C TYR A 245 9.41 -1.46 9.37
N GLY A 246 10.18 -0.66 8.65
CA GLY A 246 11.35 -1.03 7.87
C GLY A 246 11.26 -0.65 6.40
N THR A 247 12.38 -0.82 5.70
CA THR A 247 12.54 -0.49 4.28
C THR A 247 11.97 -1.61 3.40
N VAL A 248 10.64 -1.64 3.31
CA VAL A 248 9.90 -2.73 2.66
C VAL A 248 9.17 -2.26 1.41
N ILE A 249 9.43 -2.94 0.31
CA ILE A 249 8.73 -2.82 -0.96
C ILE A 249 7.64 -3.90 -1.01
N LEU A 250 6.43 -3.47 -1.32
CA LEU A 250 5.23 -4.30 -1.32
C LEU A 250 4.49 -4.18 -2.63
N HIS A 251 3.54 -5.09 -2.83
CA HIS A 251 2.59 -5.03 -3.95
C HIS A 251 3.29 -5.01 -5.30
N VAL A 252 4.46 -5.64 -5.40
CA VAL A 252 5.17 -5.75 -6.68
C VAL A 252 4.24 -6.38 -7.70
N ALA A 253 3.96 -5.61 -8.75
CA ALA A 253 3.07 -5.98 -9.84
C ALA A 253 3.83 -5.98 -11.18
N PRO A 254 3.59 -6.99 -12.04
CA PRO A 254 2.83 -8.22 -11.78
C PRO A 254 3.48 -9.12 -10.70
N GLU A 255 2.66 -9.87 -9.98
CA GLU A 255 3.14 -10.81 -8.95
C GLU A 255 3.96 -11.96 -9.55
N ALA A 256 4.73 -12.67 -8.72
CA ALA A 256 5.57 -13.76 -9.19
C ALA A 256 4.76 -14.93 -9.79
N ALA A 257 3.59 -15.23 -9.22
CA ALA A 257 2.77 -16.37 -9.62
C ALA A 257 2.16 -16.25 -11.03
N VAL A 258 2.14 -15.04 -11.61
CA VAL A 258 1.65 -14.80 -12.99
C VAL A 258 2.78 -14.53 -13.99
N GLY A 259 4.04 -14.75 -13.58
CA GLY A 259 5.21 -14.56 -14.45
C GLY A 259 5.70 -13.11 -14.51
N GLY A 260 5.36 -12.31 -13.49
CA GLY A 260 5.95 -10.98 -13.31
C GLY A 260 7.47 -11.05 -13.14
N PRO A 261 8.21 -9.94 -13.36
CA PRO A 261 9.67 -9.95 -13.27
C PRO A 261 10.21 -10.42 -11.91
N LEU A 262 9.47 -10.21 -10.82
CA LEU A 262 9.82 -10.74 -9.49
C LEU A 262 10.03 -12.27 -9.51
N ALA A 263 9.32 -13.02 -10.35
CA ALA A 263 9.47 -14.46 -10.48
C ALA A 263 10.86 -14.86 -11.01
N LEU A 264 11.50 -13.97 -11.77
CA LEU A 264 12.74 -14.22 -12.49
C LEU A 264 13.99 -13.88 -11.68
N VAL A 265 13.84 -13.25 -10.52
CA VAL A 265 14.95 -12.92 -9.62
C VAL A 265 15.60 -14.20 -9.11
N GLN A 266 16.92 -14.26 -9.10
CA GLN A 266 17.72 -15.37 -8.60
C GLN A 266 18.66 -14.89 -7.48
N ASP A 267 19.06 -15.81 -6.61
CA ASP A 267 20.13 -15.57 -5.63
C ASP A 267 21.37 -15.04 -6.38
N GLY A 268 21.93 -13.91 -5.94
CA GLY A 268 23.09 -13.33 -6.62
C GLY A 268 22.83 -12.09 -7.46
N ASP A 269 21.60 -11.90 -7.96
CA ASP A 269 21.27 -10.73 -8.78
C ASP A 269 21.43 -9.44 -7.97
N LEU A 270 22.00 -8.39 -8.56
CA LEU A 270 22.04 -7.08 -7.92
C LEU A 270 20.69 -6.38 -8.10
N ILE A 271 20.12 -5.88 -7.01
CA ILE A 271 18.88 -5.10 -7.00
C ILE A 271 19.22 -3.67 -6.60
N GLU A 272 18.74 -2.72 -7.40
CA GLU A 272 18.91 -1.29 -7.22
C GLU A 272 17.57 -0.66 -6.80
N LEU A 273 17.56 -0.08 -5.61
CA LEU A 273 16.48 0.74 -5.08
C LEU A 273 16.94 2.21 -5.07
N ASP A 274 16.17 3.09 -5.71
CA ASP A 274 16.32 4.53 -5.57
C ASP A 274 14.93 5.15 -5.39
N VAL A 275 14.54 5.36 -4.13
CA VAL A 275 13.21 5.88 -3.81
C VAL A 275 13.06 7.31 -4.32
N GLU A 276 14.10 8.14 -4.27
CA GLU A 276 14.03 9.53 -4.75
C GLU A 276 13.68 9.56 -6.25
N LYS A 277 14.30 8.70 -7.04
CA LYS A 277 14.00 8.56 -8.47
C LYS A 277 12.80 7.67 -8.79
N ARG A 278 12.15 7.08 -7.78
CA ARG A 278 11.05 6.12 -7.94
C ARG A 278 11.45 4.87 -8.72
N LEU A 279 12.68 4.40 -8.54
CA LEU A 279 13.25 3.27 -9.28
C LEU A 279 13.40 2.02 -8.43
N LEU A 280 13.03 0.89 -9.02
CA LEU A 280 13.34 -0.45 -8.52
C LEU A 280 13.72 -1.36 -9.69
N ASN A 281 15.01 -1.66 -9.80
CA ASN A 281 15.55 -2.47 -10.89
C ASN A 281 16.33 -3.68 -10.38
N MET A 282 16.46 -4.70 -11.21
CA MET A 282 17.50 -5.71 -11.11
C MET A 282 18.52 -5.49 -12.22
N ALA A 283 19.81 -5.50 -11.88
CA ALA A 283 20.92 -5.32 -12.82
C ALA A 283 21.24 -6.62 -13.55
N VAL A 284 20.24 -7.11 -14.30
CA VAL A 284 20.30 -8.30 -15.16
C VAL A 284 20.01 -7.84 -16.58
N SER A 285 20.75 -8.35 -17.57
CA SER A 285 20.56 -7.95 -18.96
C SER A 285 19.20 -8.43 -19.50
N ASP A 286 18.65 -7.72 -20.48
CA ASP A 286 17.38 -8.08 -21.10
C ASP A 286 17.42 -9.47 -21.75
N GLU A 287 18.57 -9.89 -22.30
CA GLU A 287 18.76 -11.21 -22.88
C GLU A 287 18.63 -12.32 -21.83
N GLU A 288 19.25 -12.13 -20.66
CA GLU A 288 19.17 -13.08 -19.56
C GLU A 288 17.75 -13.13 -18.98
N LEU A 289 17.10 -11.97 -18.77
CA LEU A 289 15.71 -11.92 -18.32
C LEU A 289 14.76 -12.61 -19.31
N GLN A 290 15.00 -12.47 -20.61
CA GLN A 290 14.22 -13.16 -21.63
C GLN A 290 14.46 -14.67 -21.60
N SER A 291 15.70 -15.12 -21.41
CA SER A 291 16.02 -16.54 -21.24
C SER A 291 15.30 -17.13 -20.02
N ARG A 292 15.38 -16.46 -18.86
CA ARG A 292 14.67 -16.85 -17.64
C ARG A 292 13.17 -16.89 -17.85
N ARG A 293 12.59 -15.91 -18.56
CA ARG A 293 11.16 -15.88 -18.88
C ARG A 293 10.72 -17.06 -19.75
N GLN A 294 11.55 -17.48 -20.70
CA GLN A 294 11.27 -18.67 -21.53
C GLN A 294 11.36 -19.97 -20.74
N ALA A 295 12.27 -20.03 -19.75
CA ALA A 295 12.43 -21.18 -18.88
C ALA A 295 11.41 -21.22 -17.72
N TRP A 296 10.72 -20.10 -17.45
CA TRP A 296 9.81 -19.98 -16.32
C TRP A 296 8.55 -20.83 -16.51
N THR A 297 8.20 -21.58 -15.49
CA THR A 297 6.95 -22.33 -15.41
C THR A 297 6.06 -21.79 -14.30
N PRO A 298 4.76 -21.60 -14.55
CA PRO A 298 3.85 -21.13 -13.50
C PRO A 298 3.77 -22.15 -12.37
N PRO A 299 3.76 -21.69 -11.10
CA PRO A 299 3.59 -22.59 -9.97
C PRO A 299 2.24 -23.32 -10.08
N THR A 300 2.20 -24.58 -9.65
CA THR A 300 0.96 -25.35 -9.67
C THR A 300 0.00 -24.78 -8.64
N SER A 301 -1.15 -24.27 -9.08
CA SER A 301 -2.21 -23.83 -8.16
C SER A 301 -2.69 -25.02 -7.32
N VAL A 302 -2.60 -24.91 -6.00
CA VAL A 302 -3.18 -25.87 -5.05
C VAL A 302 -4.71 -25.78 -5.00
N VAL A 303 -5.29 -24.78 -5.66
CA VAL A 303 -6.73 -24.48 -5.66
C VAL A 303 -7.34 -24.76 -7.02
N THR A 304 -8.30 -25.69 -7.07
CA THR A 304 -8.97 -26.12 -8.31
C THR A 304 -10.49 -25.91 -8.31
N ARG A 305 -11.12 -25.57 -7.18
CA ARG A 305 -12.58 -25.40 -7.06
C ARG A 305 -12.98 -24.47 -5.91
N GLY A 306 -14.28 -24.16 -5.82
CA GLY A 306 -14.87 -23.36 -4.74
C GLY A 306 -14.54 -21.87 -4.84
N TYR A 307 -14.79 -21.11 -3.77
CA TYR A 307 -14.54 -19.67 -3.74
C TYR A 307 -13.08 -19.34 -4.05
N ALA A 308 -12.13 -20.09 -3.49
CA ALA A 308 -10.71 -19.86 -3.75
C ALA A 308 -10.38 -20.01 -5.26
N GLY A 309 -10.99 -20.97 -5.96
CA GLY A 309 -10.82 -21.13 -7.41
C GLY A 309 -11.43 -19.98 -8.21
N LEU A 310 -12.60 -19.49 -7.79
CA LEU A 310 -13.22 -18.29 -8.34
C LEU A 310 -12.32 -17.07 -8.14
N TYR A 311 -11.80 -16.88 -6.93
CA TYR A 311 -10.90 -15.78 -6.59
C TYR A 311 -9.63 -15.80 -7.45
N VAL A 312 -8.87 -16.90 -7.49
CA VAL A 312 -7.63 -16.99 -8.28
C VAL A 312 -7.89 -16.72 -9.78
N LYS A 313 -9.03 -17.18 -10.29
CA LYS A 313 -9.41 -16.96 -11.69
C LYS A 313 -9.68 -15.48 -11.99
N HIS A 314 -10.41 -14.80 -11.11
CA HIS A 314 -10.98 -13.48 -11.38
C HIS A 314 -10.25 -12.32 -10.72
N VAL A 315 -9.37 -12.58 -9.74
CA VAL A 315 -8.66 -11.51 -9.02
C VAL A 315 -7.68 -10.79 -9.94
N LEU A 316 -7.74 -9.46 -9.88
CA LEU A 316 -6.81 -8.54 -10.52
C LEU A 316 -5.50 -8.45 -9.72
N GLN A 317 -4.50 -7.78 -10.29
CA GLN A 317 -3.22 -7.53 -9.64
C GLN A 317 -3.33 -6.38 -8.63
N ALA A 318 -2.33 -6.20 -7.78
CA ALA A 318 -2.38 -5.24 -6.68
C ALA A 318 -2.43 -3.77 -7.15
N ASP A 319 -1.77 -3.45 -8.26
CA ASP A 319 -1.86 -2.16 -8.97
C ASP A 319 -3.29 -1.85 -9.44
N LYS A 320 -4.05 -2.90 -9.72
CA LYS A 320 -5.49 -2.87 -10.04
C LYS A 320 -6.33 -3.37 -8.88
N CYS A 321 -5.95 -3.01 -7.65
CA CYS A 321 -6.72 -3.13 -6.41
C CYS A 321 -7.10 -4.54 -5.93
N ALA A 322 -6.62 -5.61 -6.58
CA ALA A 322 -6.97 -6.98 -6.24
C ALA A 322 -8.50 -7.23 -6.09
N ASP A 323 -9.33 -6.47 -6.80
CA ASP A 323 -10.77 -6.75 -6.95
C ASP A 323 -10.96 -7.91 -7.95
N LEU A 324 -12.19 -8.42 -8.05
CA LEU A 324 -12.54 -9.39 -9.07
C LEU A 324 -12.93 -8.65 -10.36
N ASP A 325 -12.34 -9.03 -11.49
CA ASP A 325 -12.61 -8.45 -12.81
C ASP A 325 -14.11 -8.37 -13.15
N ILE A 326 -14.88 -9.39 -12.76
CA ILE A 326 -16.33 -9.51 -12.93
C ILE A 326 -17.16 -8.62 -11.99
N LEU A 327 -16.54 -7.93 -11.03
CA LEU A 327 -17.21 -7.07 -10.05
C LEU A 327 -16.87 -5.58 -10.19
N VAL A 328 -15.93 -5.22 -11.07
CA VAL A 328 -15.54 -3.82 -11.30
C VAL A 328 -16.72 -3.02 -11.87
N GLY A 329 -16.84 -1.77 -11.42
CA GLY A 329 -17.96 -0.88 -11.75
C GLY A 329 -19.16 -1.04 -10.82
N GLY A 330 -20.29 -0.46 -11.23
CA GLY A 330 -21.53 -0.44 -10.45
C GLY A 330 -22.70 -1.07 -11.21
N SER A 331 -23.40 -1.99 -10.56
CA SER A 331 -24.61 -2.63 -11.12
C SER A 331 -25.88 -1.80 -10.95
N GLY A 332 -25.79 -0.66 -10.25
CA GLY A 332 -26.96 0.12 -9.84
C GLY A 332 -27.78 -0.57 -8.75
N PRO A 333 -28.86 0.09 -8.28
CA PRO A 333 -29.74 -0.46 -7.25
C PRO A 333 -30.81 -1.42 -7.79
N ASP A 334 -31.02 -1.45 -9.11
CA ASP A 334 -32.09 -2.22 -9.72
C ASP A 334 -31.67 -3.67 -9.96
N VAL A 335 -32.55 -4.61 -9.62
CA VAL A 335 -32.38 -6.04 -9.95
C VAL A 335 -33.27 -6.37 -11.13
N TYR A 336 -32.69 -6.49 -12.33
CA TYR A 336 -33.44 -6.86 -13.52
C TYR A 336 -33.63 -8.37 -13.60
N ARG A 337 -34.86 -8.81 -13.93
CA ARG A 337 -35.18 -10.23 -14.19
C ARG A 337 -34.97 -10.65 -15.65
N GLU A 338 -34.93 -9.68 -16.57
CA GLU A 338 -34.65 -9.90 -17.98
C GLU A 338 -33.30 -9.23 -18.35
N PRO A 339 -32.46 -9.85 -19.19
CA PRO A 339 -31.22 -9.23 -19.65
C PRO A 339 -31.52 -7.98 -20.48
N ARG A 340 -30.69 -6.95 -20.34
CA ARG A 340 -30.71 -5.75 -21.19
C ARG A 340 -30.12 -6.01 -22.57
#